data_AF-A0A1V5HVV1-F1
#
_entry.id   AF-A0A1V5HVV1-F1
#
_cell.length_a   1.000
_cell.length_b   1.000
_cell.length_c   1.000
_cell.angle_alpha   90.00
_cell.angle_beta   90.00
_cell.angle_gamma   90.00
#
_symmetry.space_group_name_H-M   'P 1'
#
loop_
_entity.id
_entity.type
_entity.pdbx_description
1 polymer ?
#
loop_
_entity_poly.entity_id
_entity_poly.type
_entity_poly.pdbx_seq_one_letter_code
_entity_poly.pdbx_strand_id
1 'polypeptide(L)' 'MDEKYELWEAKKEGEATALSFFPESNGSARALLEPEAVLIWTCEAPSRAEACKKRNKFLGWAPYVEMP' A
#
# COMPACT_ATOMS: atom_id res chain seq x y z
N MET A 1 12.16 -8.23 13.21
CA MET A 1 11.68 -9.07 12.09
C MET A 1 11.00 -8.12 11.13
N ASP A 2 11.29 -8.24 9.84
CA ASP A 2 10.63 -7.41 8.85
C ASP A 2 9.22 -7.93 8.59
N GLU A 3 8.28 -7.04 8.30
CA GLU A 3 6.91 -7.37 7.94
C GLU A 3 6.69 -7.06 6.46
N LYS A 4 5.92 -7.92 5.78
CA LYS A 4 5.56 -7.75 4.38
C LYS A 4 4.32 -6.88 4.25
N TYR A 5 4.37 -5.92 3.33
CA TYR A 5 3.29 -5.01 2.99
C TYR A 5 2.86 -5.23 1.55
N GLU A 6 1.56 -5.06 1.31
CA GLU A 6 0.92 -5.17 0.01
C GLU A 6 0.37 -3.80 -0.41
N LEU A 7 0.54 -3.44 -1.69
CA LEU A 7 -0.07 -2.29 -2.32
C LEU A 7 -1.05 -2.76 -3.40
N TRP A 8 -2.32 -2.47 -3.17
CA TRP A 8 -3.42 -2.81 -4.05
C TRP A 8 -3.93 -1.56 -4.77
N GLU A 9 -4.32 -1.72 -6.02
CA GLU A 9 -4.88 -0.68 -6.88
C GLU A 9 -6.25 -1.10 -7.36
N ALA A 10 -7.26 -0.26 -7.15
CA ALA A 10 -8.57 -0.40 -7.76
C ALA A 10 -8.77 0.72 -8.78
N LYS A 11 -9.11 0.34 -10.01
CA LYS A 11 -9.39 1.26 -11.11
C LYS A 11 -10.84 1.09 -11.52
N LYS A 12 -11.60 2.17 -11.41
CA LYS A 12 -12.97 2.24 -11.88
C LYS A 12 -13.10 3.32 -12.96
N GLU A 13 -13.80 2.99 -14.03
CA GLU A 13 -13.94 3.88 -15.18
C GLU A 13 -14.59 5.21 -14.77
N GLY A 14 -13.94 6.33 -15.12
CA GLY A 14 -14.41 7.67 -14.76
C GLY A 14 -14.09 8.13 -13.33
N GLU A 15 -13.40 7.31 -12.52
CA GLU A 15 -13.04 7.64 -11.14
C GLU A 15 -11.52 7.73 -10.93
N ALA A 16 -11.12 8.40 -9.86
CA ALA A 16 -9.73 8.43 -9.43
C ALA A 16 -9.27 7.04 -8.98
N THR A 17 -8.02 6.69 -9.26
CA THR A 17 -7.42 5.43 -8.80
C THR A 17 -7.37 5.38 -7.28
N ALA A 18 -7.94 4.33 -6.70
CA ALA A 18 -7.87 4.07 -5.27
C ALA A 18 -6.68 3.15 -4.97
N LEU A 19 -5.90 3.52 -3.94
CA LEU A 19 -4.74 2.76 -3.48
C LEU A 19 -4.93 2.32 -2.04
N SER A 20 -4.76 1.03 -1.78
CA SER A 20 -4.83 0.42 -0.45
C SER A 20 -3.49 -0.18 -0.08
N PHE A 21 -2.93 0.25 1.05
CA PHE A 21 -1.60 -0.18 1.51
C PHE A 21 -1.63 -0.64 2.96
N PHE A 22 -1.34 -1.91 3.20
CA PHE A 22 -1.40 -2.53 4.52
C PHE A 22 -0.48 -3.75 4.63
N PRO A 23 -0.15 -4.20 5.85
CA PRO A 23 0.58 -5.46 6.07
C PRO A 23 -0.16 -6.68 5.50
N GLU A 24 0.56 -7.65 4.96
CA GLU A 24 0.00 -8.94 4.49
C GLU A 24 -0.74 -9.67 5.62
N SER A 25 -0.30 -9.48 6.87
CA SER A 25 -0.93 -10.00 8.09
C SER A 25 -2.33 -9.42 8.36
N ASN A 26 -2.69 -8.28 7.75
CA ASN A 26 -3.95 -7.59 7.97
C ASN A 26 -5.08 -8.15 7.08
N GLY A 27 -5.57 -9.34 7.43
CA GLY A 27 -6.63 -10.02 6.69
C GLY A 27 -7.94 -9.26 6.62
N SER A 28 -8.28 -8.43 7.62
CA SER A 28 -9.50 -7.62 7.59
C SER A 28 -9.40 -6.48 6.57
N ALA A 29 -8.24 -5.82 6.44
CA ALA A 29 -8.03 -4.83 5.38
C ALA A 29 -8.11 -5.47 3.98
N ARG A 30 -7.57 -6.68 3.82
CA ARG A 30 -7.65 -7.44 2.56
C ARG A 30 -9.09 -7.81 2.18
N ALA A 31 -9.93 -8.13 3.17
CA ALA A 31 -11.34 -8.44 2.95
C ALA A 31 -12.20 -7.22 2.55
N LEU A 32 -11.70 -6.00 2.77
CA LEU A 32 -12.38 -4.74 2.40
C LEU A 32 -11.97 -4.20 1.02
N LEU A 33 -11.13 -4.93 0.29
CA LEU A 33 -10.75 -4.54 -1.07
C LEU A 33 -11.95 -4.64 -2.02
N GLU A 34 -12.01 -3.70 -2.97
CA GLU A 34 -12.95 -3.78 -4.08
C GLU A 34 -12.69 -5.04 -4.91
N PRO A 35 -13.72 -5.65 -5.52
CA PRO A 35 -13.57 -6.87 -6.32
C PRO A 35 -12.56 -6.76 -7.47
N GLU A 36 -12.43 -5.56 -8.06
CA GLU A 36 -11.50 -5.24 -9.13
C GLU A 36 -10.10 -4.86 -8.65
N ALA A 37 -9.86 -4.81 -7.34
CA ALA A 37 -8.56 -4.42 -6.82
C ALA A 37 -7.49 -5.46 -7.18
N VAL A 38 -6.38 -5.00 -7.73
CA VAL A 38 -5.23 -5.85 -8.11
C VAL A 38 -4.00 -5.51 -7.27
N LEU A 39 -3.24 -6.54 -6.90
CA LEU A 39 -1.97 -6.36 -6.21
C LEU A 39 -0.93 -5.86 -7.21
N ILE A 40 -0.46 -4.63 -7.04
CA ILE A 40 0.49 -4.01 -7.96
C ILE A 40 1.93 -4.01 -7.44
N TRP A 41 2.12 -4.13 -6.12
CA TRP A 41 3.45 -4.08 -5.52
C TRP A 41 3.48 -4.66 -4.10
N THR A 42 4.63 -5.16 -3.68
CA THR A 42 4.88 -5.64 -2.30
C THR A 42 6.24 -5.19 -1.82
N CYS A 43 6.43 -5.05 -0.50
CA CYS A 43 7.74 -4.82 0.09
C CYS A 43 7.86 -5.37 1.51
N GLU A 44 9.07 -5.72 1.92
CA GLU A 44 9.41 -6.02 3.31
C GLU A 44 9.95 -4.76 3.99
N ALA A 45 9.57 -4.50 5.23
CA ALA A 45 10.07 -3.38 6.01
C ALA A 45 10.11 -3.66 7.52
N PRO A 46 11.09 -3.10 8.25
CA PRO A 46 11.18 -3.26 9.70
C PRO A 46 10.14 -2.43 10.46
N SER A 47 9.47 -1.49 9.78
CA SER A 47 8.42 -0.63 10.36
C SER A 47 7.47 -0.12 9.29
N ARG A 48 6.26 0.28 9.70
CA ARG A 48 5.28 0.94 8.84
C ARG A 48 5.82 2.22 8.20
N ALA A 49 6.63 2.99 8.93
CA ALA A 49 7.24 4.22 8.43
C ALA A 49 8.19 3.93 7.25
N GLU A 50 9.05 2.92 7.38
CA GLU A 50 9.94 2.48 6.29
C GLU A 50 9.14 1.92 5.11
N ALA A 51 8.05 1.17 5.38
CA ALA A 51 7.15 0.68 4.34
C ALA A 51 6.52 1.84 3.54
N CYS A 52 6.05 2.90 4.21
CA CYS A 52 5.52 4.11 3.59
C CYS A 52 6.57 4.85 2.74
N LYS A 53 7.82 4.95 3.21
CA LYS A 53 8.93 5.53 2.43
C LYS A 53 9.17 4.74 1.14
N LYS A 54 9.24 3.41 1.23
CA LYS A 54 9.42 2.54 0.06
C LYS A 54 8.24 2.64 -0.92
N ARG A 55 7.00 2.69 -0.41
CA ARG A 55 5.78 2.90 -1.22
C ARG A 55 5.83 4.22 -1.96
N ASN A 56 6.14 5.32 -1.29
CA ASN A 56 6.23 6.64 -1.94
C ASN A 56 7.30 6.64 -3.02
N LYS A 57 8.46 6.01 -2.78
CA LYS A 57 9.52 5.83 -3.79
C LYS A 57 9.04 5.03 -5.00
N PHE A 58 8.32 3.93 -4.79
CA PHE A 58 7.74 3.11 -5.86
C PHE A 58 6.73 3.90 -6.72
N LEU A 59 5.85 4.67 -6.06
CA LEU A 59 4.83 5.48 -6.74
C LEU A 59 5.37 6.77 -7.37
N GLY A 60 6.66 7.09 -7.19
CA GLY A 60 7.24 8.36 -7.62
C GLY A 60 6.67 9.59 -6.88
N TRP A 61 6.09 9.37 -5.70
CA TRP A 61 5.54 10.43 -4.86
C TRP A 61 6.63 11.18 -4.10
N ALA A 62 6.28 12.35 -3.54
CA ALA A 62 7.15 13.07 -2.63
C ALA A 62 7.60 12.17 -1.46
N PRO A 63 8.83 12.35 -0.93
CA PRO A 63 9.32 11.58 0.20
C PRO A 63 8.32 11.55 1.35
N TYR A 64 8.18 10.38 1.98
CA TYR A 64 7.31 10.25 3.14
C TYR A 64 7.91 11.03 4.32
N VAL A 65 7.14 11.99 4.84
CA VAL A 65 7.45 12.73 6.05
C VAL A 65 6.52 12.23 7.15
N GLU A 66 7.10 11.64 8.18
CA GLU A 66 6.35 11.29 9.39
C GLU A 66 6.02 12.60 10.12
N MET A 67 4.74 12.83 10.41
CA MET A 67 4.35 13.99 11.22
C MET A 67 4.74 13.75 12.69
N PRO A 68 5.26 14.77 13.39
CA PRO A 68 5.70 14.65 14.77
C PRO A 68 4.56 14.37 15.76
#